data_AF-A0A0H3P0S4-F1
#
_entry.id   AF-A0A0H3P0S4-F1
#
_cell.length_a   1.000
_cell.length_b   1.000
_cell.length_c   1.000
_cell.angle_alpha   90.00
_cell.angle_beta   90.00
_cell.angle_gamma   90.00
#
_symmetry.space_group_name_H-M   'P 1'
#
loop_
_entity.id
_entity.type
_entity.pdbx_description
1 polymer ?
#
loop_
_entity_poly.entity_id
_entity_poly.type
_entity_poly.pdbx_seq_one_letter_code
_entity_poly.pdbx_strand_id
1 'polypeptide(L)'
;MRFHQMLDAGFETEARALFDRGDLHTDMPAIRCVGYRQMWSYLSGEIDYDEMVYRGICATRQLAKRQMTWLRGWGSVQWLDSDKPGEALDSVIQVVSA
;
A
#
# COMPACT_ATOMS: atom_id res chain seq x y z
N MET A 1 -11.85 3.46 5.27
CA MET A 1 -10.38 3.25 5.28
C MET A 1 -9.98 2.49 4.02
N ARG A 2 -8.89 2.85 3.34
CA ARG A 2 -8.54 2.34 1.98
C ARG A 2 -8.46 0.81 1.86
N PHE A 3 -7.92 0.11 2.87
CA PHE A 3 -7.78 -1.35 2.83
C PHE A 3 -9.14 -2.08 2.76
N HIS A 4 -10.12 -1.66 3.56
CA HIS A 4 -11.48 -2.23 3.48
C HIS A 4 -12.10 -2.01 2.10
N GLN A 5 -11.91 -0.82 1.51
CA GLN A 5 -12.37 -0.56 0.14
C GLN A 5 -11.68 -1.46 -0.91
N MET A 6 -10.44 -1.92 -0.66
CA MET A 6 -9.80 -2.91 -1.53
C MET A 6 -10.49 -4.27 -1.42
N LEU A 7 -10.80 -4.71 -0.21
CA LEU A 7 -11.52 -5.97 0.05
C LEU A 7 -12.90 -5.94 -0.62
N ASP A 8 -13.66 -4.87 -0.41
CA ASP A 8 -14.97 -4.66 -1.02
C ASP A 8 -14.91 -4.62 -2.56
N ALA A 9 -13.77 -4.20 -3.12
CA ALA A 9 -13.51 -4.15 -4.56
C ALA A 9 -12.96 -5.46 -5.14
N GLY A 10 -12.92 -6.56 -4.36
CA GLY A 10 -12.51 -7.88 -4.86
C GLY A 10 -11.01 -8.18 -4.76
N PHE A 11 -10.29 -7.53 -3.83
CA PHE A 11 -8.86 -7.80 -3.61
C PHE A 11 -8.54 -9.26 -3.29
N GLU A 12 -9.39 -9.95 -2.51
CA GLU A 12 -9.20 -11.39 -2.24
C GLU A 12 -9.26 -12.20 -3.54
N THR A 13 -10.22 -11.92 -4.41
CA THR A 13 -10.39 -12.62 -5.69
C THR A 13 -9.16 -12.46 -6.58
N GLU A 14 -8.61 -11.24 -6.66
CA GLU A 14 -7.38 -10.97 -7.40
C GLU A 14 -6.20 -11.78 -6.84
N ALA A 15 -5.98 -11.72 -5.52
CA ALA A 15 -4.87 -12.41 -4.89
C ALA A 15 -5.00 -13.94 -4.98
N ARG A 16 -6.22 -14.48 -4.86
CA ARG A 16 -6.50 -15.91 -5.03
C ARG A 16 -6.18 -16.38 -6.45
N ALA A 17 -6.56 -15.60 -7.47
CA ALA A 17 -6.21 -15.92 -8.85
C ALA A 17 -4.68 -15.97 -9.07
N LEU A 18 -3.90 -15.13 -8.38
CA LEU A 18 -2.44 -15.19 -8.41
C LEU A 18 -1.89 -16.40 -7.64
N PHE A 19 -2.46 -16.71 -6.48
CA PHE A 19 -2.09 -17.87 -5.66
C PHE A 19 -2.29 -19.19 -6.41
N ASP A 20 -3.43 -19.32 -7.08
CA ASP A 20 -3.83 -20.54 -7.79
C ASP A 20 -2.99 -20.82 -9.04
N ARG A 21 -2.17 -19.87 -9.52
CA ARG A 21 -1.25 -20.11 -10.63
C ARG A 21 -0.16 -21.13 -10.29
N GLY A 22 0.22 -21.24 -9.01
CA GLY A 22 1.23 -22.19 -8.53
C GLY A 22 2.69 -21.89 -8.89
N ASP A 23 2.98 -20.88 -9.71
CA ASP A 23 4.35 -20.47 -10.10
C ASP A 23 4.92 -19.32 -9.25
N LEU A 24 4.11 -18.72 -8.38
CA LEU A 24 4.48 -17.61 -7.52
C LEU A 24 4.79 -18.11 -6.10
N HIS A 25 5.82 -17.54 -5.48
CA HIS A 25 6.22 -17.89 -4.11
C HIS A 25 6.58 -16.65 -3.29
N THR A 26 6.58 -16.80 -1.96
CA THR A 26 6.71 -15.71 -0.98
C THR A 26 8.07 -15.00 -0.97
N ASP A 27 9.06 -15.51 -1.70
CA ASP A 27 10.35 -14.83 -1.88
C ASP A 27 10.34 -13.81 -3.02
N MET A 28 9.34 -13.86 -3.90
CA MET A 28 9.21 -12.91 -4.99
C MET A 28 8.82 -11.52 -4.47
N PRO A 29 9.41 -10.43 -5.00
CA PRO A 29 9.07 -9.06 -4.60
C PRO A 29 7.56 -8.75 -4.73
N ALA A 30 6.91 -9.26 -5.77
CA ALA A 30 5.48 -9.07 -6.01
C ALA A 30 4.63 -9.64 -4.86
N ILE A 31 4.93 -10.85 -4.38
CA ILE A 31 4.20 -11.49 -3.28
C ILE A 31 4.51 -10.83 -1.93
N ARG A 32 5.70 -10.24 -1.79
CA ARG A 32 6.10 -9.51 -0.58
C ARG A 32 5.47 -8.12 -0.46
N CYS A 33 4.72 -7.64 -1.46
CA CYS A 33 4.00 -6.38 -1.38
C CYS A 33 3.00 -6.35 -0.21
N VAL A 34 2.77 -5.16 0.34
CA VAL A 34 1.77 -4.93 1.39
C VAL A 34 0.38 -5.29 0.85
N GLY A 35 -0.42 -5.98 1.65
CA GLY A 35 -1.68 -6.59 1.23
C GLY A 35 -1.44 -8.01 0.75
N TYR A 36 -0.73 -8.19 -0.38
CA TYR A 36 -0.53 -9.51 -0.98
C TYR A 36 0.14 -10.49 -0.04
N ARG A 37 1.18 -10.07 0.69
CA ARG A 37 1.86 -10.95 1.65
C ARG A 37 0.91 -11.47 2.73
N GLN A 38 0.02 -10.62 3.23
CA GLN A 38 -0.93 -11.00 4.29
C GLN A 38 -2.02 -11.90 3.71
N MET A 39 -2.51 -11.58 2.52
CA MET A 39 -3.46 -12.41 1.80
C MET A 39 -2.87 -13.79 1.49
N TRP A 40 -1.59 -13.88 1.14
CA TRP A 40 -0.90 -15.15 0.90
C TRP A 40 -0.89 -16.05 2.14
N SER A 41 -0.59 -15.49 3.33
CA SER A 41 -0.66 -16.23 4.59
C SER A 41 -2.08 -16.66 4.96
N TYR A 42 -3.09 -15.88 4.59
CA TYR A 42 -4.50 -16.29 4.75
C TYR A 42 -4.85 -17.45 3.81
N LEU A 43 -4.50 -17.34 2.53
CA LEU A 43 -4.76 -18.36 1.52
C LEU A 43 -4.00 -19.67 1.77
N SER A 44 -2.83 -19.62 2.40
CA SER A 44 -2.08 -20.80 2.85
C SER A 44 -2.60 -21.39 4.18
N GLY A 45 -3.57 -20.75 4.84
CA GLY A 45 -4.14 -21.20 6.11
C GLY A 45 -3.27 -20.93 7.34
N GLU A 46 -2.23 -20.08 7.22
CA GLU A 46 -1.34 -19.72 8.34
C GLU A 46 -2.00 -18.76 9.34
N ILE A 47 -2.92 -17.90 8.85
CA ILE A 47 -3.66 -16.92 9.65
C ILE A 47 -5.12 -16.87 9.23
N ASP A 48 -6.00 -16.44 10.12
CA ASP A 48 -7.42 -16.19 9.79
C ASP A 48 -7.62 -14.85 9.05
N TYR A 49 -8.86 -14.62 8.61
CA TYR A 49 -9.24 -13.44 7.83
C TYR A 49 -9.07 -12.14 8.63
N ASP A 50 -9.49 -12.12 9.89
CA ASP A 50 -9.43 -10.92 10.72
C ASP A 50 -7.98 -10.51 11.02
N GLU A 51 -7.11 -11.49 11.27
CA GLU A 51 -5.68 -11.28 11.45
C GLU A 51 -5.01 -10.83 10.15
N MET A 52 -5.43 -11.36 8.99
CA MET A 52 -4.96 -10.89 7.67
C MET A 52 -5.30 -9.42 7.46
N VAL A 53 -6.54 -9.01 7.76
CA VAL A 53 -6.97 -7.61 7.67
C VAL A 53 -6.15 -6.75 8.62
N TYR A 54 -6.07 -7.13 9.89
CA TYR A 54 -5.31 -6.39 10.89
C TYR A 54 -3.84 -6.18 10.48
N ARG A 55 -3.17 -7.27 10.06
CA ARG A 55 -1.77 -7.21 9.61
C ARG A 55 -1.61 -6.37 8.34
N GLY A 56 -2.55 -6.44 7.40
CA GLY A 56 -2.52 -5.67 6.16
C GLY A 56 -2.55 -4.16 6.42
N ILE A 57 -3.40 -3.74 7.36
CA ILE A 57 -3.51 -2.35 7.80
C ILE A 57 -2.23 -1.89 8.50
N CYS A 58 -1.72 -2.70 9.43
CA CYS A 58 -0.47 -2.42 10.14
C CYS A 58 0.71 -2.29 9.18
N ALA A 59 0.84 -3.19 8.22
CA ALA A 59 1.88 -3.15 7.20
C ALA A 59 1.77 -1.88 6.32
N THR A 60 0.55 -1.47 5.96
CA THR A 60 0.31 -0.22 5.20
C THR A 60 0.75 1.01 5.99
N ARG A 61 0.41 1.09 7.29
CA ARG A 61 0.85 2.19 8.16
C ARG A 61 2.36 2.25 8.32
N GLN A 62 3.00 1.10 8.49
CA GLN A 62 4.47 1.02 8.58
C GLN A 62 5.14 1.46 7.28
N LEU A 63 4.59 1.07 6.12
CA LEU A 63 5.06 1.53 4.82
C LEU A 63 4.95 3.06 4.71
N ALA A 64 3.77 3.62 4.98
CA ALA A 64 3.55 5.07 4.95
C ALA A 64 4.49 5.83 5.90
N LYS A 65 4.69 5.32 7.12
CA LYS A 65 5.65 5.90 8.08
C LYS A 65 7.07 5.94 7.50
N ARG A 66 7.53 4.85 6.88
CA ARG A 66 8.87 4.77 6.26
C ARG A 66 9.00 5.74 5.08
N GLN A 67 7.97 5.84 4.23
CA GLN A 67 7.94 6.82 3.12
C GLN A 67 8.07 8.26 3.65
N MET A 68 7.32 8.60 4.70
CA MET A 68 7.40 9.92 5.33
C MET A 68 8.75 10.19 5.99
N THR A 69 9.34 9.20 6.67
CA THR A 69 10.70 9.32 7.23
C THR A 69 11.72 9.63 6.13
N TRP A 70 11.61 8.97 4.98
CA TRP A 70 12.52 9.20 3.87
C TRP A 70 12.34 10.59 3.25
N LEU A 71 11.10 11.03 3.00
CA LEU A 71 10.80 12.37 2.47
C LEU A 71 11.28 13.50 3.38
N ARG A 72 11.21 13.32 4.71
CA ARG A 72 11.74 14.30 5.68
C ARG A 72 13.24 14.53 5.58
N GLY A 73 14.00 13.56 5.08
CA GLY A 73 15.44 13.68 4.83
C GLY A 73 15.79 14.31 3.48
N TRP A 74 14.80 14.59 2.61
CA TRP A 74 15.04 15.10 1.27
C TRP A 74 15.13 16.64 1.28
N GLY A 75 16.32 17.18 1.04
CA GLY A 75 16.63 18.61 1.23
C GLY A 75 15.92 19.63 0.30
N SER A 76 15.31 19.20 -0.79
CA SER A 76 14.67 20.10 -1.79
C SER A 76 13.24 19.69 -2.13
N VAL A 77 12.56 18.95 -1.25
CA VAL A 77 11.18 18.55 -1.45
C VAL A 77 10.21 19.71 -1.16
N GLN A 78 9.27 19.94 -2.08
CA GLN A 78 8.14 20.82 -1.85
C GLN A 78 7.01 20.01 -1.21
N TRP A 79 6.59 20.39 0.00
CA TRP A 79 5.51 19.70 0.71
C TRP A 79 4.16 20.19 0.21
N LEU A 80 3.30 19.24 -0.16
CA LEU A 80 1.93 19.49 -0.59
C LEU A 80 0.97 18.82 0.39
N ASP A 81 -0.12 19.50 0.71
CA ASP A 81 -1.14 18.98 1.62
C ASP A 81 -2.20 18.18 0.84
N SER A 82 -2.41 16.93 1.25
CA SER A 82 -3.37 16.03 0.60
C SER A 82 -4.82 16.45 0.86
N ASP A 83 -5.10 17.18 1.95
CA ASP A 83 -6.44 17.67 2.28
C ASP A 83 -6.78 18.97 1.51
N LYS A 84 -5.80 19.53 0.78
CA LYS A 84 -5.93 20.79 0.04
C LYS A 84 -5.45 20.67 -1.42
N PRO A 85 -6.13 19.87 -2.26
CA PRO A 85 -5.67 19.59 -3.62
C PRO A 85 -5.57 20.83 -4.52
N GLY A 86 -6.41 21.86 -4.31
CA GLY A 86 -6.34 23.12 -5.06
C GLY A 86 -5.05 23.90 -4.77
N GLU A 87 -4.76 24.16 -3.49
CA GLU A 87 -3.53 24.83 -3.07
C GLU A 87 -2.28 24.04 -3.49
N ALA A 88 -2.35 22.70 -3.43
CA ALA A 88 -1.28 21.83 -3.88
C ALA A 88 -0.99 21.99 -5.39
N LEU A 89 -2.04 22.06 -6.23
CA LEU A 89 -1.89 22.26 -7.67
C LEU A 89 -1.28 23.62 -7.99
N ASP A 90 -1.76 24.69 -7.35
CA ASP A 90 -1.25 26.05 -7.56
C ASP A 90 0.25 26.15 -7.21
N SER A 91 0.66 25.53 -6.10
CA SER A 91 2.07 25.44 -5.69
C SER A 91 2.94 24.75 -6.73
N VAL A 92 2.46 23.63 -7.30
CA VAL A 92 3.19 22.92 -8.37
C VAL A 92 3.33 23.81 -9.61
N ILE A 93 2.27 24.49 -10.04
CA ILE A 93 2.31 25.39 -11.20
C ILE A 93 3.33 26.51 -10.97
N GLN A 94 3.34 27.12 -9.78
CA GLN A 94 4.28 28.18 -9.45
C GLN A 94 5.75 27.71 -9.49
N VAL A 95 6.04 26.53 -8.94
CA VAL A 95 7.41 25.98 -8.88
C VAL A 95 7.92 25.58 -10.27
N VAL A 96 7.06 25.03 -11.13
CA VAL A 96 7.46 24.57 -12.48
C VAL A 96 7.55 25.73 -13.47
N SER A 97 6.81 26.82 -13.24
CA SER A 97 6.83 28.00 -14.12
C SER A 97 7.93 29.02 -13.78
N ALA A 98 8.68 28.79 -12.69
CA ALA A 98 9.80 29.63 -12.23
C ALA A 98 11.13 29.15 -12.82
#